data_AF-K7KLG6-F1
#
_entry.id   AF-K7KLG6-F1
#
_cell.length_a   1.000
_cell.length_b   1.000
_cell.length_c   1.000
_cell.angle_alpha   90.00
_cell.angle_beta   90.00
_cell.angle_gamma   90.00
#
_symmetry.space_group_name_H-M   'P 1'
#
loop_
_entity.id
_entity.type
_entity.pdbx_description
1 polymer ?
#
loop_
_entity_poly.entity_id
_entity_poly.type
_entity_poly.pdbx_seq_one_letter_code
_entity_poly.pdbx_strand_id
1 'polypeptide(L)'
;MIPPPGHSPSPLSTPITALVGVIKAVRNSVDTSEEVTALWVTHRLEELEYADGAIYMEDGKVVMHGDAASIRSFIETRQSAHITQISS
;
A
#
# COMPACT_ATOMS: atom_id res chain seq x y z
N MET A 1 -4.26 16.05 -11.70
CA MET A 1 -4.31 17.42 -11.15
C MET A 1 -2.90 17.78 -10.70
N ILE A 2 -2.27 18.79 -11.32
CA ILE A 2 -0.92 19.24 -10.90
C ILE A 2 -1.13 20.21 -9.72
N PRO A 3 -0.46 20.03 -8.58
CA PRO A 3 -0.60 20.94 -7.45
C PRO A 3 -0.10 22.35 -7.83
N PRO A 4 -0.63 23.41 -7.21
CA PRO A 4 -0.15 24.76 -7.43
C PRO A 4 1.34 24.89 -7.04
N PRO A 5 2.10 25.77 -7.72
CA PRO A 5 3.50 26.00 -7.39
C PRO A 5 3.66 26.41 -5.92
N GLY A 6 4.69 25.85 -5.27
CA GLY A 6 4.95 26.03 -3.83
C GLY A 6 4.22 25.06 -2.90
N HIS A 7 3.29 24.24 -3.41
CA HIS A 7 2.63 23.19 -2.62
C HIS A 7 3.16 21.82 -3.02
N SER A 8 3.75 21.09 -2.08
CA SER A 8 4.04 19.68 -2.30
C SER A 8 2.73 18.96 -2.60
N PRO A 9 2.64 18.11 -3.65
CA PRO A 9 1.47 17.27 -3.84
C PRO A 9 1.22 16.50 -2.55
N SER A 10 -0.05 16.41 -2.13
CA SER A 10 -0.42 15.47 -1.08
C SER A 10 0.05 14.08 -1.50
N PRO A 11 0.55 13.23 -0.57
CA PRO A 11 1.03 11.89 -0.91
C PRO A 11 0.02 11.08 -1.74
N LEU A 12 -1.28 11.30 -1.47
CA LEU A 12 -2.39 10.69 -2.20
C LEU A 12 -2.50 11.15 -3.67
N SER A 13 -2.10 12.38 -3.99
CA SER A 13 -2.11 12.94 -5.34
C SER A 13 -0.84 12.62 -6.13
N THR A 14 0.21 12.13 -5.45
CA THR A 14 1.46 11.73 -6.10
C THR A 14 1.20 10.54 -7.03
N PRO A 15 1.57 10.61 -8.32
CA PRO A 15 1.42 9.50 -9.24
C PRO A 15 2.08 8.23 -8.68
N ILE A 16 1.44 7.05 -8.81
CA ILE A 16 2.03 5.75 -8.41
C ILE A 16 3.46 5.64 -8.96
N THR A 17 3.67 6.06 -10.21
CA THR A 17 4.95 5.97 -10.92
C THR A 17 6.11 6.65 -10.20
N ALA A 18 5.86 7.72 -9.44
CA ALA A 18 6.91 8.38 -8.65
C ALA A 18 7.29 7.56 -7.41
N LEU A 19 6.32 6.90 -6.78
CA LEU A 19 6.57 6.04 -5.61
C LEU A 19 7.28 4.74 -6.00
N VAL A 20 7.09 4.25 -7.23
CA VAL A 20 7.82 3.09 -7.77
C VAL A 20 9.35 3.26 -7.67
N GLY A 21 9.87 4.47 -7.85
CA GLY A 21 11.31 4.74 -7.69
C GLY A 21 11.79 4.50 -6.26
N VAL A 22 11.01 4.95 -5.26
CA VAL A 22 11.30 4.74 -3.83
C VAL A 22 11.19 3.28 -3.47
N ILE A 23 10.11 2.61 -3.90
CA ILE A 23 9.89 1.19 -3.64
C ILE A 23 11.03 0.34 -4.22
N LYS A 24 11.50 0.65 -5.43
CA LYS A 24 12.66 -0.03 -6.03
C LYS A 24 13.95 0.20 -5.22
N ALA A 25 14.18 1.42 -4.74
CA ALA A 25 15.35 1.72 -3.93
C ALA A 25 15.31 0.96 -2.58
N VAL A 26 14.14 0.88 -1.95
CA VAL A 26 13.94 0.11 -0.72
C VAL A 26 14.16 -1.38 -1.00
N ARG A 27 13.55 -1.94 -2.04
CA ARG A 27 13.74 -3.34 -2.42
C ARG A 27 15.19 -3.68 -2.69
N ASN A 28 15.91 -2.86 -3.46
CA ASN A 28 17.35 -3.06 -3.69
C ASN A 28 18.16 -3.06 -2.38
N SER A 29 17.75 -2.27 -1.39
CA SER A 29 18.43 -2.23 -0.08
C SER A 29 18.17 -3.47 0.75
N VAL A 30 16.96 -4.02 0.69
CA VAL A 30 16.57 -5.28 1.36
C VAL A 30 17.18 -6.49 0.66
N ASP A 31 17.09 -6.56 -0.68
CA ASP A 31 17.57 -7.69 -1.48
C ASP A 31 19.10 -7.85 -1.43
N THR A 32 19.85 -6.79 -1.08
CA THR A 32 21.31 -6.82 -0.99
C THR A 32 21.85 -7.07 0.42
N SER A 33 20.99 -7.13 1.45
CA SER A 33 21.40 -7.33 2.84
C SER A 33 20.39 -8.15 3.62
N GLU A 34 20.81 -9.34 4.10
CA GLU A 34 19.99 -10.19 4.97
C GLU A 34 19.76 -9.57 6.37
N GLU A 35 20.43 -8.47 6.70
CA GLU A 35 20.29 -7.76 7.98
C GLU A 35 19.20 -6.68 7.94
N VAL A 36 18.61 -6.41 6.78
CA VAL A 36 17.62 -5.35 6.59
C VAL A 36 16.24 -5.93 6.35
N THR A 37 15.26 -5.44 7.12
CA THR A 37 13.84 -5.68 6.88
C THR A 37 13.15 -4.35 6.67
N ALA A 38 12.29 -4.26 5.66
CA ALA A 38 11.50 -3.07 5.39
C ALA A 38 10.02 -3.32 5.69
N LEU A 39 9.37 -2.36 6.35
CA LEU A 39 7.92 -2.30 6.48
C LEU A 39 7.40 -1.11 5.69
N TRP A 40 6.44 -1.34 4.80
CA TRP A 40 5.78 -0.31 4.02
C TRP A 40 4.33 -0.15 4.48
N VAL A 41 3.98 1.05 4.97
CA VAL A 41 2.62 1.38 5.40
C VAL A 41 1.96 2.22 4.32
N THR A 42 0.82 1.75 3.81
CA THR A 42 0.13 2.42 2.71
C THR A 42 -1.38 2.28 2.79
N HIS A 43 -2.07 3.24 2.19
CA HIS A 43 -3.50 3.19 1.92
C HIS A 43 -3.80 2.82 0.45
N ARG A 44 -2.76 2.61 -0.36
CA ARG A 44 -2.86 2.34 -1.81
C ARG A 44 -2.65 0.87 -2.08
N LEU A 45 -3.71 0.19 -2.50
CA LEU A 45 -3.65 -1.26 -2.72
C LEU A 45 -2.74 -1.64 -3.89
N GLU A 46 -2.51 -0.73 -4.83
CA GLU A 46 -1.60 -0.94 -5.96
C GLU A 46 -0.16 -1.17 -5.53
N GLU A 47 0.25 -0.66 -4.36
CA GLU A 47 1.62 -0.79 -3.88
C GLU A 47 1.93 -2.19 -3.34
N LEU A 48 0.89 -2.99 -3.02
CA LEU A 48 1.05 -4.38 -2.58
C LEU A 48 1.71 -5.26 -3.65
N GLU A 49 1.65 -4.90 -4.94
CA GLU A 49 2.30 -5.65 -6.02
C GLU A 49 3.83 -5.77 -5.83
N TYR A 50 4.44 -4.83 -5.09
CA TYR A 50 5.87 -4.82 -4.83
C TYR A 50 6.27 -5.47 -3.51
N ALA A 51 5.31 -5.86 -2.68
CA ALA A 51 5.55 -6.44 -1.38
C ALA A 51 5.71 -7.96 -1.47
N ASP A 52 6.57 -8.50 -0.61
CA ASP A 52 6.76 -9.93 -0.36
C ASP A 52 5.62 -10.51 0.51
N GLY A 53 5.07 -9.70 1.41
CA GLY A 53 3.89 -10.02 2.21
C GLY A 53 3.14 -8.76 2.65
N ALA A 54 1.95 -8.95 3.22
CA ALA A 54 1.16 -7.83 3.73
C ALA A 54 0.44 -8.19 5.03
N ILE A 55 0.17 -7.14 5.82
CA ILE A 55 -0.58 -7.19 7.06
C ILE A 55 -1.72 -6.19 6.94
N TYR A 56 -2.96 -6.67 7.04
CA TYR A 56 -4.13 -5.81 7.15
C TYR A 56 -4.42 -5.50 8.62
N MET A 57 -4.54 -4.22 8.93
CA MET A 57 -4.83 -3.72 10.27
C MET A 57 -6.13 -2.92 10.30
N GLU A 58 -6.91 -3.11 11.36
CA GLU A 58 -8.16 -2.39 11.64
C GLU A 58 -8.27 -2.18 13.15
N ASP A 59 -8.74 -1.01 13.59
CA ASP A 59 -8.90 -0.65 15.00
C ASP A 59 -7.65 -0.93 15.87
N GLY A 60 -6.47 -0.66 15.31
CA GLY A 60 -5.18 -0.88 15.96
C GLY A 60 -4.77 -2.35 16.13
N LYS A 61 -5.46 -3.28 15.46
CA LYS A 61 -5.21 -4.73 15.55
C LYS A 61 -4.87 -5.31 14.18
N VAL A 62 -4.01 -6.33 14.18
CA VAL A 62 -3.80 -7.18 13.00
C VAL A 62 -5.04 -8.05 12.82
N VAL A 63 -5.72 -7.90 11.69
CA VAL A 63 -6.90 -8.69 11.34
C VAL A 63 -6.53 -9.84 10.41
N MET A 64 -5.56 -9.64 9.52
CA MET A 64 -5.07 -10.67 8.61
C MET A 64 -3.61 -10.41 8.23
N HIS A 65 -2.85 -11.47 7.99
CA HIS A 65 -1.50 -11.42 7.42
C HIS A 65 -1.32 -12.56 6.41
N GLY A 66 -0.50 -12.35 5.39
CA GLY A 66 -0.29 -13.33 4.33
C GLY A 66 0.46 -12.75 3.14
N ASP A 67 0.42 -13.46 2.01
CA ASP A 67 0.94 -12.93 0.75
C ASP A 67 0.10 -11.73 0.28
N ALA A 68 0.75 -10.86 -0.49
CA ALA A 68 0.14 -9.61 -0.96
C ALA A 68 -1.16 -9.82 -1.76
N ALA A 69 -1.27 -10.91 -2.53
CA ALA A 69 -2.46 -11.18 -3.35
C ALA A 69 -3.66 -11.59 -2.49
N SER A 70 -3.44 -12.48 -1.51
CA SER A 70 -4.47 -12.89 -0.55
C SER A 70 -4.99 -11.70 0.27
N ILE A 71 -4.08 -10.83 0.76
CA ILE A 71 -4.46 -9.64 1.51
C ILE A 71 -5.22 -8.64 0.64
N ARG A 72 -4.78 -8.43 -0.60
CA ARG A 72 -5.49 -7.56 -1.55
C ARG A 72 -6.92 -8.06 -1.79
N SER A 73 -7.08 -9.35 -2.08
CA SER A 73 -8.40 -9.97 -2.31
C SER A 73 -9.33 -9.83 -1.10
N PHE A 74 -8.79 -10.01 0.11
CA PHE A 74 -9.53 -9.79 1.36
C PHE A 74 -10.03 -8.35 1.49
N ILE A 75 -9.16 -7.36 1.24
CA ILE A 75 -9.52 -5.94 1.33
C ILE A 75 -10.56 -5.56 0.27
N GLU A 76 -10.37 -5.99 -0.99
CA GLU A 76 -11.31 -5.71 -2.09
C GLU A 76 -12.70 -6.30 -1.83
N THR A 77 -12.77 -7.51 -1.26
CA THR A 77 -14.02 -8.14 -0.83
C THR A 77 -14.72 -7.30 0.25
N ARG A 78 -13.96 -6.82 1.24
CA ARG A 78 -14.49 -5.99 2.35
C ARG A 78 -14.98 -4.62 1.86
N GLN A 79 -14.23 -3.98 0.96
CA GLN A 79 -14.61 -2.69 0.36
C GLN A 79 -15.88 -2.81 -0.50
N SER A 80 -16.02 -3.90 -1.25
CA SER A 80 -17.22 -4.17 -2.06
C SER A 80 -18.47 -4.34 -1.17
N ALA A 81 -18.34 -5.00 -0.03
CA ALA A 81 -19.42 -5.12 0.94
C ALA A 81 -19.83 -3.75 1.52
N HIS A 82 -18.87 -2.86 1.76
CA HIS A 82 -19.14 -1.51 2.27
C HIS A 82 -19.83 -0.62 1.23
N ILE A 83 -19.43 -0.71 -0.05
CA ILE A 83 -20.07 0.05 -1.14
C ILE A 83 -21.57 -0.28 -1.23
N THR A 84 -21.93 -1.55 -0.99
CA THR A 84 -23.32 -2.04 -1.07
C THR A 84 -24.20 -1.50 0.05
N GLN A 85 -23.62 -1.22 1.22
CA GLN A 85 -24.33 -0.66 2.37
C GLN A 85 -24.58 0.85 2.24
N ILE A 86 -23.70 1.59 1.58
CA ILE A 86 -23.89 3.04 1.36
C ILE A 86 -24.97 3.30 0.28
N SER A 87 -25.15 2.37 -0.65
CA SER A 87 -26.15 2.49 -1.72
C SER A 87 -27.55 1.97 -1.36
N SER A 88 -27.86 1.71 -0.09
CA SER A 88 -29.19 1.31 0.41
C SER A 88 -29.68 2.29 1.49
#